data_AF-A0A0K2JGD1-F1
#
_entry.id   AF-A0A0K2JGD1-F1
#
_cell.length_a   1.000
_cell.length_b   1.000
_cell.length_c   1.000
_cell.angle_alpha   90.00
_cell.angle_beta   90.00
_cell.angle_gamma   90.00
#
_symmetry.space_group_name_H-M   'P 1'
#
loop_
_entity.id
_entity.type
_entity.pdbx_description
1 polymer ?
#
loop_
_entity_poly.entity_id
_entity_poly.type
_entity_poly.pdbx_seq_one_letter_code
_entity_poly.pdbx_strand_id
1 'polypeptide(L)'
;MKTLKDMIKDLTGVTVEKEKLNQYLESERLDLEGANLSDGNLEGANLEDANLQGANLKGAYLCGIKITKKQLEQLTIIEEDK
;
A
#
# COMPACT_ATOMS: atom_id res chain seq x y z
N MET A 1 -20.08 9.84 -2.10
CA MET A 1 -18.72 10.42 -2.05
C MET A 1 -17.81 9.31 -1.53
N LYS A 2 -16.80 8.87 -2.29
CA LYS A 2 -15.88 7.83 -1.79
C LYS A 2 -15.15 8.39 -0.56
N THR A 3 -15.09 7.62 0.53
CA THR A 3 -14.28 8.02 1.69
C THR A 3 -12.81 7.81 1.37
N LEU A 4 -11.89 8.43 2.10
CA LEU A 4 -10.46 8.16 1.90
C LEU A 4 -10.14 6.67 2.10
N LYS A 5 -10.86 6.01 3.02
CA LYS A 5 -10.80 4.56 3.27
C LYS A 5 -11.22 3.70 2.07
N ASP A 6 -12.09 4.22 1.20
CA ASP A 6 -12.46 3.54 -0.05
C ASP A 6 -11.46 3.82 -1.18
N MET A 7 -10.75 4.95 -1.12
CA MET A 7 -9.75 5.33 -2.12
C MET A 7 -8.43 4.58 -1.94
N ILE A 8 -8.04 4.21 -0.72
CA ILE A 8 -6.79 3.47 -0.44
C ILE A 8 -6.81 2.01 -0.94
N LYS A 9 -7.98 1.44 -1.22
CA LYS A 9 -8.10 0.06 -1.71
C LYS A 9 -7.71 -0.08 -3.19
N ASP A 10 -7.66 1.04 -3.90
CA ASP A 10 -7.34 1.13 -5.32
C ASP A 10 -6.54 2.41 -5.55
N LEU A 11 -5.21 2.28 -5.45
CA LEU A 11 -4.25 3.37 -5.67
C LEU A 11 -3.59 3.28 -7.05
N THR A 12 -4.15 2.49 -7.96
CA THR A 12 -3.60 2.33 -9.31
C THR A 12 -3.50 3.69 -10.02
N GLY A 13 -2.28 4.07 -10.40
CA GLY A 13 -2.02 5.35 -11.07
C GLY A 13 -2.20 6.60 -10.20
N VAL A 14 -2.31 6.46 -8.87
CA VAL A 14 -2.47 7.59 -7.95
C VAL A 14 -1.12 7.99 -7.35
N THR A 15 -0.73 9.25 -7.57
CA THR A 15 0.34 9.89 -6.81
C THR A 15 -0.25 10.50 -5.54
N VAL A 16 -0.08 9.85 -4.39
CA VAL A 16 -0.53 10.38 -3.11
C VAL A 16 0.59 11.25 -2.53
N GLU A 17 0.27 12.48 -2.12
CA GLU A 17 1.21 13.32 -1.35
C GLU A 17 1.57 12.59 -0.05
N LYS A 18 2.86 12.28 0.12
CA LYS A 18 3.43 11.52 1.24
C LYS A 18 2.89 11.92 2.61
N GLU A 19 2.71 13.22 2.84
CA GLU A 19 2.22 13.76 4.11
C GLU A 19 0.75 13.41 4.39
N LYS A 20 -0.11 13.38 3.36
CA LYS A 20 -1.51 12.99 3.51
C LYS A 20 -1.67 11.50 3.81
N LEU A 21 -0.83 10.65 3.20
CA LEU A 21 -0.84 9.23 3.50
C LEU A 21 -0.36 8.99 4.94
N ASN A 22 0.76 9.59 5.33
CA ASN A 22 1.33 9.44 6.67
C ASN A 22 0.40 9.94 7.80
N GLN A 23 -0.28 11.08 7.60
CA GLN A 23 -1.22 11.59 8.59
C GLN A 23 -2.42 10.66 8.82
N TYR A 24 -2.83 9.88 7.81
CA TYR A 24 -3.84 8.85 7.96
C TYR A 24 -3.28 7.56 8.58
N LEU A 25 -2.05 7.19 8.23
CA LEU A 25 -1.32 6.05 8.80
C LEU A 25 -1.12 6.18 10.32
N GLU A 26 -1.06 7.41 10.85
CA GLU A 26 -0.96 7.67 12.29
C GLU A 26 -2.27 7.48 13.07
N SER A 27 -3.44 7.44 12.40
CA SER A 27 -4.75 7.48 13.09
C SER A 27 -5.49 6.14 13.16
N GLU A 28 -5.29 5.23 12.20
CA GLU A 28 -5.89 3.89 12.19
C GLU A 28 -4.94 2.88 11.56
N ARG A 29 -4.95 1.65 12.07
CA ARG A 29 -4.31 0.49 11.43
C ARG A 29 -4.87 0.35 10.00
N LEU A 30 -4.06 0.69 8.99
CA LEU A 30 -4.51 0.73 7.60
C LEU A 30 -4.81 -0.68 7.10
N ASP A 31 -6.08 -0.95 6.79
CA ASP A 31 -6.49 -2.24 6.24
C ASP A 31 -6.40 -2.22 4.70
N LEU A 32 -5.31 -2.78 4.18
CA LEU A 32 -5.02 -2.92 2.76
C LEU A 32 -5.12 -4.40 2.32
N GLU A 33 -5.91 -5.20 3.05
CA GLU A 33 -6.15 -6.60 2.67
C GLU A 33 -6.74 -6.67 1.26
N GLY A 34 -6.06 -7.39 0.35
CA GLY A 34 -6.45 -7.52 -1.04
C GLY A 34 -6.40 -6.23 -1.87
N ALA A 35 -5.77 -5.15 -1.38
CA ALA A 35 -5.70 -3.88 -2.09
C ALA A 35 -4.88 -4.00 -3.39
N ASN A 36 -5.31 -3.29 -4.44
CA ASN A 36 -4.52 -3.14 -5.65
C ASN A 36 -3.64 -1.90 -5.59
N LEU A 37 -2.34 -2.10 -5.40
CA LEU A 37 -1.32 -1.06 -5.32
C LEU A 37 -0.36 -1.13 -6.53
N SER A 38 -0.74 -1.86 -7.58
CA SER A 38 0.10 -2.04 -8.75
C SER A 38 0.41 -0.71 -9.45
N ASP A 39 1.65 -0.57 -9.90
CA ASP A 39 2.19 0.63 -10.55
C ASP A 39 2.05 1.92 -9.73
N GLY A 40 1.73 1.81 -8.43
CA GLY A 40 1.56 2.93 -7.52
C GLY A 40 2.91 3.50 -7.05
N ASN A 41 2.96 4.81 -6.82
CA ASN A 41 4.11 5.44 -6.18
C ASN A 41 3.94 5.43 -4.66
N LEU A 42 4.72 4.59 -3.97
CA LEU A 42 4.73 4.44 -2.51
C LEU A 42 6.06 4.93 -1.90
N GLU A 43 6.83 5.76 -2.61
CA GLU A 43 8.13 6.23 -2.15
C GLU A 43 8.06 6.88 -0.76
N GLY A 44 8.80 6.32 0.20
CA GLY A 44 8.87 6.83 1.57
C GLY A 44 7.60 6.65 2.40
N ALA A 45 6.62 5.86 1.94
CA ALA A 45 5.39 5.58 2.69
C ALA A 45 5.69 4.80 3.99
N ASN A 46 5.05 5.19 5.09
CA ASN A 46 5.13 4.43 6.34
C ASN A 46 4.00 3.40 6.45
N LEU A 47 4.22 2.18 5.96
CA LEU A 47 3.23 1.11 6.05
C LEU A 47 3.41 0.26 7.31
N GLU A 48 4.20 0.69 8.29
CA GLU A 48 4.27 0.03 9.60
C GLU A 48 2.84 -0.06 10.18
N ASP A 49 2.48 -1.24 10.67
CA ASP A 49 1.13 -1.61 11.15
C ASP A 49 0.00 -1.81 10.12
N ALA A 50 0.19 -1.53 8.84
CA ALA A 50 -0.80 -1.86 7.81
C ALA A 50 -1.05 -3.37 7.66
N ASN A 51 -2.30 -3.79 7.42
CA ASN A 51 -2.62 -5.15 6.98
C ASN A 51 -2.37 -5.24 5.47
N LEU A 52 -1.31 -5.92 5.04
CA LEU A 52 -0.96 -6.07 3.61
C LEU A 52 -1.30 -7.47 3.07
N GLN A 53 -2.10 -8.25 3.80
CA GLN A 53 -2.47 -9.60 3.40
C GLN A 53 -3.13 -9.60 2.03
N GLY A 54 -2.51 -10.27 1.05
CA GLY A 54 -3.07 -10.37 -0.29
C GLY A 54 -2.94 -9.10 -1.16
N ALA A 55 -2.22 -8.07 -0.70
CA ALA A 55 -2.07 -6.84 -1.48
C ALA A 55 -1.19 -7.06 -2.73
N ASN A 56 -1.57 -6.43 -3.85
CA ASN A 56 -0.83 -6.45 -5.10
C ASN A 56 0.13 -5.25 -5.18
N LEU A 57 1.44 -5.50 -5.15
CA LEU A 57 2.49 -4.47 -5.30
C LEU A 57 3.22 -4.54 -6.66
N LYS A 58 2.66 -5.23 -7.66
CA LYS A 58 3.31 -5.38 -8.97
C LYS A 58 3.66 -4.02 -9.57
N GLY A 59 4.93 -3.80 -9.92
CA GLY A 59 5.38 -2.54 -10.53
C GLY A 59 5.35 -1.32 -9.60
N ALA A 60 4.99 -1.47 -8.33
CA ALA A 60 4.95 -0.35 -7.39
C ALA A 60 6.35 0.21 -7.11
N TYR A 61 6.44 1.53 -6.97
CA TYR A 61 7.69 2.19 -6.61
C TYR A 61 7.85 2.22 -5.09
N LEU A 62 8.70 1.33 -4.56
CA LEU A 62 8.83 1.04 -3.12
C LEU A 62 10.08 1.64 -2.47
N CYS A 63 10.72 2.63 -3.10
CA CYS A 63 11.94 3.21 -2.56
C CYS A 63 11.69 3.83 -1.17
N GLY A 64 12.44 3.41 -0.15
CA GLY A 64 12.35 3.97 1.19
C GLY A 64 11.05 3.68 1.95
N ILE A 65 10.24 2.70 1.52
CA ILE A 65 9.08 2.28 2.30
C ILE A 65 9.49 1.75 3.67
N LYS A 66 8.64 1.96 4.68
CA LYS A 66 8.78 1.30 5.97
C LYS A 66 7.75 0.19 6.08
N ILE A 67 8.22 -1.05 6.21
CA ILE A 67 7.43 -2.25 6.44
C ILE A 67 8.17 -3.18 7.41
N THR A 68 7.43 -4.02 8.12
CA THR A 68 7.98 -5.07 8.98
C THR A 68 8.22 -6.36 8.19
N LYS A 69 9.11 -7.23 8.69
CA LYS A 69 9.34 -8.56 8.11
C LYS A 69 8.05 -9.39 7.99
N LYS A 70 7.18 -9.31 9.01
CA LYS A 70 5.88 -10.01 9.03
C LYS A 70 4.95 -9.55 7.91
N GLN A 71 5.04 -8.27 7.52
CA GLN A 71 4.23 -7.74 6.42
C GLN A 71 4.76 -8.17 5.06
N LEU A 72 6.08 -8.30 4.91
CA LEU A 72 6.67 -8.88 3.70
C LEU A 72 6.15 -10.29 3.43
N GLU A 73 5.97 -11.09 4.48
CA GLU A 73 5.42 -12.46 4.43
C GLU A 73 3.91 -12.50 4.09
N GLN A 74 3.20 -11.38 4.19
CA GLN A 74 1.76 -11.28 3.89
C GLN A 74 1.47 -10.93 2.43
N LEU A 75 2.48 -10.45 1.70
CA LEU A 75 2.33 -10.03 0.31
C LEU A 75 2.12 -11.23 -0.59
N THR A 76 1.22 -11.10 -1.57
CA THR A 76 1.10 -12.09 -2.63
C THR A 76 2.16 -11.83 -3.68
N ILE A 77 2.99 -12.84 -3.96
CA ILE A 77 3.83 -12.85 -5.16
C ILE A 77 2.87 -13.02 -6.34
N ILE A 78 2.69 -11.96 -7.12
CA ILE A 78 1.99 -12.06 -8.41
C ILE A 78 3.06 -12.34 -9.45
N GLU A 79 3.19 -13.61 -9.81
CA GLU A 79 4.05 -14.02 -10.92
C GLU A 79 3.52 -13.39 -12.22
N GLU A 80 4.43 -12.96 -13.09
CA GLU A 80 4.03 -12.64 -14.47
C GLU A 80 3.78 -13.97 -15.18
N ASP A 81 2.50 -14.26 -15.47
CA ASP A 81 2.18 -15.15 -16.57
C ASP A 81 2.85 -14.57 -17.83
N LYS A 82 3.90 -15.25 -18.29
CA LYS A 82 4.70 -14.88 -19.46
C LYS A 82 3.90 -15.01 -20.77
#